data_AF-A0AAW9DIY7-F1
#
_entry.id   AF-A0AAW9DIY7-F1
#
_cell.length_a   1.000
_cell.length_b   1.000
_cell.length_c   1.000
_cell.angle_alpha   90.00
_cell.angle_beta   90.00
_cell.angle_gamma   90.00
#
_symmetry.space_group_name_H-M   'P 1'
#
loop_
_entity.id
_entity.type
_entity.pdbx_description
1 polymer ?
#
loop_
_entity_poly.entity_id
_entity_poly.type
_entity_poly.pdbx_seq_one_letter_code
_entity_poly.pdbx_strand_id
1 'polypeptide(L)' 'DLVSAGTGEMRKRYGFIYVDKDDEGNGSYARSPKRSFAWYKNVITTNGEEV' A
#
# COMPACT_ATOMS: atom_id res chain seq x y z
N ASP A 1 1.36 1.44 4.54
CA ASP A 1 1.95 0.39 3.69
C ASP A 1 2.46 -0.69 4.62
N LEU A 2 2.00 -1.94 4.49
CA LEU A 2 2.58 -3.05 5.25
C LEU A 2 3.81 -3.51 4.49
N VAL A 3 4.96 -3.49 5.16
CA VAL A 3 6.24 -3.96 4.64
C VAL A 3 6.51 -5.32 5.28
N SER A 4 7.05 -6.26 4.51
CA SER A 4 7.37 -7.61 5.00
C SER A 4 8.17 -7.55 6.30
N ALA A 5 7.63 -8.12 7.37
CA ALA A 5 8.25 -8.11 8.70
C ALA A 5 9.52 -8.98 8.79
N GLY A 6 9.82 -9.78 7.77
CA GLY A 6 10.98 -10.68 7.75
C GLY A 6 12.31 -9.97 7.47
N THR A 7 12.42 -9.27 6.34
CA THR A 7 13.68 -8.63 5.90
C THR A 7 13.60 -7.11 5.85
N GLY A 8 12.43 -6.50 6.11
CA GLY A 8 12.25 -5.06 5.96
C GLY A 8 12.35 -4.57 4.51
N GLU A 9 12.44 -5.48 3.53
CA GLU A 9 12.49 -5.16 2.11
C GLU A 9 11.22 -4.40 1.69
N MET A 10 11.37 -3.09 1.51
CA MET A 10 10.45 -2.15 0.91
C MET A 10 10.12 -2.51 -0.54
N ARG A 11 10.80 -3.49 -1.16
CA ARG A 11 10.39 -4.08 -2.43
C ARG A 11 9.12 -4.94 -2.31
N LYS A 12 8.86 -5.54 -1.15
CA LYS A 12 7.63 -6.33 -0.88
C LYS A 12 6.60 -5.48 -0.14
N ARG A 13 5.77 -4.75 -0.90
CA ARG A 13 4.75 -3.81 -0.38
C ARG A 13 3.34 -4.37 -0.48
N TYR A 14 2.70 -4.57 0.66
CA TYR A 14 1.36 -5.17 0.75
C TYR A 14 0.24 -4.15 0.99
N GLY A 15 0.55 -2.86 1.18
CA GLY A 15 -0.46 -1.85 1.46
C GLY A 15 -1.19 -1.33 0.22
N PHE A 16 -2.43 -0.87 0.42
CA PHE A 16 -3.21 -0.10 -0.57
C PHE A 16 -2.69 1.33 -0.79
N ILE A 17 -1.83 1.82 0.10
CA ILE A 17 -1.20 3.15 0.04
C ILE A 17 0.29 2.94 -0.13
N TYR A 18 0.86 3.57 -1.16
CA TYR A 18 2.30 3.62 -1.39
C TYR A 18 2.94 4.63 -0.45
N VAL A 19 4.12 4.29 0.08
CA VAL A 19 4.96 5.20 0.87
C VAL A 19 6.27 5.37 0.13
N ASP A 20 6.64 6.61 -0.17
CA ASP A 20 7.91 6.94 -0.81
C ASP A 20 9.08 6.78 0.17
N LYS A 21 9.63 5.57 0.20
CA LYS A 21 10.79 5.17 0.99
C LYS A 21 11.43 3.93 0.37
N ASP A 22 12.72 3.93 0.10
CA ASP A 22 13.47 2.77 -0.40
C ASP A 22 14.07 1.90 0.72
N ASP A 23 14.76 0.82 0.34
CA ASP A 23 15.40 -0.13 1.25
C ASP A 23 16.59 0.48 2.03
N GLU A 24 17.22 1.52 1.47
CA GLU A 24 18.35 2.24 2.08
C GLU A 24 17.87 3.36 3.02
N GLY A 25 16.56 3.62 3.05
CA GLY A 25 15.93 4.60 3.93
C GLY A 25 15.77 5.99 3.32
N ASN A 26 16.08 6.17 2.03
CA ASN A 26 15.86 7.41 1.30
C ASN A 26 14.40 7.52 0.85
N GLY A 27 13.91 8.75 0.71
CA GLY A 27 12.56 9.05 0.25
C GLY A 27 11.89 10.15 1.07
N SER A 28 10.83 10.73 0.52
CA SER A 28 10.10 11.85 1.13
C SER A 28 9.12 11.42 2.23
N TYR A 29 8.93 10.11 2.43
CA TYR A 29 7.87 9.54 3.27
C TYR A 29 6.45 10.00 2.87
N ALA A 30 6.29 10.54 1.65
CA ALA A 30 4.99 10.90 1.10
C ALA A 30 4.13 9.65 0.92
N ARG A 31 2.83 9.82 1.12
CA ARG A 31 1.85 8.74 0.95
C ARG A 31 0.99 9.03 -0.26
N SER A 32 0.87 8.05 -1.14
CA SER A 32 0.06 8.13 -2.36
C SER A 32 -0.87 6.93 -2.46
N PRO A 33 -2.16 7.12 -2.79
CA PRO A 33 -3.08 6.00 -2.97
C PRO A 33 -2.67 5.18 -4.19
N LYS A 34 -2.58 3.85 -4.05
CA LYS A 34 -2.42 2.95 -5.19
C LYS A 34 -3.78 2.75 -5.86
N ARG A 35 -3.80 2.21 -7.07
CA ARG A 35 -5.06 1.82 -7.75
C ARG A 35 -5.93 0.90 -6.89
N SER A 36 -5.29 0.01 -6.13
CA SER A 36 -5.97 -0.92 -5.22
C SER A 36 -6.67 -0.22 -4.04
N PHE A 37 -6.33 1.03 -3.72
CA PHE A 37 -7.04 1.82 -2.72
C PHE A 37 -8.48 2.11 -3.12
N ALA A 38 -8.68 2.62 -4.35
CA ALA A 38 -10.02 2.94 -4.86
C ALA A 38 -10.85 1.67 -5.04
N TRP A 39 -10.23 0.60 -5.53
CA TRP A 39 -10.85 -0.71 -5.64
C TRP A 39 -11.35 -1.22 -4.27
N TYR A 40 -10.48 -1.24 -3.26
CA TYR A 40 -10.87 -1.75 -1.93
C TYR A 40 -11.88 -0.84 -1.24
N LYS A 41 -11.81 0.48 -1.49
CA LYS A 41 -12.86 1.43 -1.07
C LYS A 41 -14.21 1.03 -1.67
N ASN A 42 -14.28 0.67 -2.95
CA ASN A 42 -15.52 0.24 -3.59
C ASN A 42 -16.04 -1.04 -2.95
N VAL A 43 -15.18 -2.05 -2.81
CA VAL A 43 -15.50 -3.34 -2.15
C VAL A 43 -16.09 -3.12 -0.75
N ILE A 44 -15.48 -2.27 0.08
CA ILE A 44 -16.03 -1.97 1.42
C ILE A 44 -17.38 -1.25 1.31
N THR A 45 -17.51 -0.29 0.39
CA THR A 45 -18.73 0.52 0.24
C THR A 45 -19.92 -0.32 -0.24
N THR A 46 -19.67 -1.33 -1.08
CA THR A 46 -20.69 -2.27 -1.58
C THR A 46 -20.82 -3.51 -0.71
N ASN A 47 -20.16 -3.55 0.45
CA ASN A 47 -20.10 -4.71 1.33
C ASN A 47 -19.70 -6.02 0.59
N GLY A 48 -18.82 -5.90 -0.39
CA GLY A 48 -18.30 -7.02 -1.19
C GLY A 48 -19.15 -7.41 -2.40
N GLU A 49 -20.23 -6.68 -2.71
CA GLU A 49 -21.06 -6.97 -3.88
C GLU A 49 -20.39 -6.60 -5.21
N GLU A 50 -19.46 -5.63 -5.21
CA GLU A 50 -18.68 -5.23 -6.39
C GLU A 50 -17.18 -5.41 -6.17
N VAL A 51 -16.54 -6.26 -6.98
CA VAL A 51 -15.11 -6.65 -6.92
C VAL A 51 -14.43 -6.50 -8.28
#